data_AF-A0A9Q0MRI8-F1
#
_entry.id   AF-A0A9Q0MRI8-F1
#
_cell.length_a   1.000
_cell.length_b   1.000
_cell.length_c   1.000
_cell.angle_alpha   90.00
_cell.angle_beta   90.00
_cell.angle_gamma   90.00
#
_symmetry.space_group_name_H-M   'P 1'
#
loop_
_entity.id
_entity.type
_entity.pdbx_description
1 polymer ?
#
loop_
_entity_poly.entity_id
_entity_poly.type
_entity_poly.pdbx_seq_one_letter_code
_entity_poly.pdbx_strand_id
1 'polypeptide(L)'
;VRLWDCVSGNYLRLMTGHKAPIYSLAFSMCGRFLASGSADNRILIWDLAHGHLIAAFCGHTGTVHSLCFSRDGTILATGSLDCTLRLWDFTKLCEDINGENVNVSHNPDVRD
;
A
#
# COMPACT_ATOMS: atom_id res chain seq x y z
N VAL A 1 3.45 11.57 1.54
CA VAL A 1 3.99 11.07 2.83
C VAL A 1 5.45 11.47 2.95
N ARG A 2 5.94 11.86 4.13
CA ARG A 2 7.37 12.08 4.37
C ARG A 2 7.91 11.02 5.31
N LEU A 3 9.08 10.48 4.99
CA LEU A 3 9.79 9.50 5.80
C LEU A 3 10.94 10.20 6.54
N TRP A 4 11.08 9.90 7.81
CA TRP A 4 12.07 10.46 8.72
C TRP A 4 12.73 9.33 9.50
N ASP A 5 14.02 9.46 9.73
CA ASP A 5 14.72 8.60 10.67
C ASP A 5 14.40 9.08 12.10
N CYS A 6 13.87 8.18 12.95
CA CYS A 6 13.40 8.57 14.27
C CYS A 6 14.54 8.76 15.29
N VAL A 7 15.73 8.23 15.03
CA VAL A 7 16.89 8.31 15.93
C VAL A 7 17.63 9.63 15.71
N SER A 8 17.94 9.94 14.45
CA SER A 8 18.68 11.14 14.04
C SER A 8 17.78 12.34 13.75
N GLY A 9 16.47 12.13 13.53
CA GLY A 9 15.54 13.18 13.10
C GLY A 9 15.73 13.61 11.64
N ASN A 10 16.59 12.92 10.89
CA ASN A 10 16.89 13.30 9.52
C ASN A 10 15.71 13.03 8.59
N TYR A 11 15.45 13.98 7.71
CA TYR A 11 14.56 13.77 6.58
C TYR A 11 15.19 12.73 5.64
N LEU A 12 14.47 11.65 5.38
CA LEU A 12 14.91 10.62 4.46
C LEU A 12 14.34 10.86 3.07
N ARG A 13 13.03 11.12 2.97
CA ARG A 13 12.34 11.16 1.67
C ARG A 13 10.93 11.74 1.70
N LEU A 14 10.50 12.25 0.54
CA LEU A 14 9.11 12.52 0.18
C LEU A 14 8.58 11.45 -0.79
N MET A 15 7.45 10.85 -0.45
CA MET A 15 6.70 9.90 -1.26
C MET A 15 5.42 10.59 -1.77
N THR A 16 5.37 10.90 -3.06
CA THR A 16 4.29 11.62 -3.75
C THR A 16 3.49 10.69 -4.66
N GLY A 17 2.17 10.87 -4.72
CA GLY A 17 1.31 10.07 -5.62
C GLY A 17 -0.18 10.21 -5.35
N HIS A 18 -0.57 10.35 -4.08
CA HIS A 18 -1.96 10.67 -3.75
C HIS A 18 -2.37 12.04 -4.29
N LYS A 19 -3.62 12.13 -4.76
CA LYS A 19 -4.21 13.34 -5.35
C LYS A 19 -5.14 14.08 -4.39
N ALA A 20 -5.32 13.54 -3.19
CA ALA A 20 -6.16 14.08 -2.13
C ALA A 20 -5.51 13.83 -0.75
N PRO A 21 -6.08 14.38 0.34
CA PRO A 21 -5.58 14.15 1.68
C PRO A 21 -5.47 12.66 2.05
N ILE A 22 -4.40 12.34 2.76
CA ILE A 22 -4.12 10.99 3.27
C ILE A 22 -4.67 10.91 4.69
N TYR A 23 -5.45 9.87 4.98
CA TYR A 23 -6.12 9.68 6.27
C TYR A 23 -5.55 8.52 7.08
N SER A 24 -4.83 7.58 6.43
CA SER A 24 -4.35 6.39 7.10
C SER A 24 -3.01 5.93 6.55
N LEU A 25 -2.19 5.33 7.42
CA LEU A 25 -0.91 4.72 7.11
C LEU A 25 -0.80 3.38 7.87
N ALA A 26 -0.24 2.36 7.22
CA ALA A 26 0.08 1.10 7.87
C ALA A 26 1.43 0.57 7.37
N PHE A 27 2.34 0.27 8.29
CA PHE A 27 3.60 -0.41 7.94
C PHE A 27 3.33 -1.91 7.77
N SER A 28 3.96 -2.52 6.78
CA SER A 28 3.99 -3.98 6.70
C SER A 28 4.83 -4.55 7.83
N MET A 29 4.49 -5.77 8.27
CA MET A 29 5.23 -6.45 9.33
C MET A 29 6.68 -6.78 8.95
N CYS A 30 6.99 -6.91 7.66
CA CYS A 30 8.37 -7.07 7.17
C CYS A 30 9.17 -5.75 7.18
N GLY A 31 8.55 -4.62 7.53
CA GLY A 31 9.21 -3.30 7.62
C GLY A 31 9.59 -2.68 6.28
N ARG A 32 9.38 -3.40 5.16
CA ARG A 32 9.76 -2.94 3.82
C ARG A 32 8.72 -2.05 3.16
N PHE A 33 7.43 -2.25 3.47
CA PHE A 33 6.36 -1.56 2.78
C PHE A 33 5.57 -0.65 3.70
N LEU A 34 5.03 0.40 3.10
CA LEU A 34 4.05 1.28 3.72
C LEU A 34 2.81 1.32 2.82
N ALA A 35 1.64 1.10 3.41
CA ALA A 35 0.37 1.37 2.76
C ALA A 35 -0.15 2.75 3.20
N SER A 36 -0.73 3.52 2.28
CA SER A 36 -1.39 4.79 2.57
C SER A 36 -2.78 4.87 1.95
N GLY A 37 -3.76 5.34 2.72
CA GLY A 37 -5.17 5.44 2.34
C GLY A 37 -5.62 6.90 2.29
N SER A 38 -6.42 7.26 1.28
CA SER A 38 -6.68 8.65 0.92
C SER A 38 -8.13 8.92 0.51
N ALA A 39 -8.50 10.20 0.49
CA ALA A 39 -9.75 10.70 -0.08
C ALA A 39 -9.82 10.63 -1.62
N ASP A 40 -8.74 10.23 -2.29
CA ASP A 40 -8.76 9.91 -3.73
C ASP A 40 -9.26 8.49 -4.01
N ASN A 41 -9.79 7.82 -2.98
CA ASN A 41 -10.34 6.46 -2.97
C ASN A 41 -9.32 5.36 -3.30
N ARG A 42 -8.02 5.69 -3.26
CA ARG A 42 -6.94 4.75 -3.55
C ARG A 42 -6.19 4.36 -2.28
N ILE A 43 -5.63 3.16 -2.33
CA ILE A 43 -4.54 2.76 -1.44
C ILE A 43 -3.25 2.74 -2.27
N LEU A 44 -2.22 3.41 -1.80
CA LEU A 44 -0.89 3.38 -2.42
C LEU A 44 0.07 2.57 -1.56
N ILE A 45 0.87 1.72 -2.21
CA ILE A 45 1.90 0.91 -1.56
C ILE A 45 3.26 1.45 -1.96
N TRP A 46 4.08 1.73 -0.96
CA TRP A 46 5.43 2.27 -1.11
C TRP A 46 6.46 1.24 -0.67
N ASP A 47 7.53 1.07 -1.45
CA ASP A 47 8.75 0.43 -0.98
C ASP A 47 9.55 1.46 -0.18
N LEU A 48 9.83 1.21 1.09
CA LEU A 48 10.57 2.13 1.96
C LEU A 48 12.08 2.12 1.70
N ALA A 49 12.63 1.03 1.16
CA ALA A 49 14.06 0.91 0.88
C ALA A 49 14.46 1.86 -0.25
N HIS A 50 13.66 1.88 -1.32
CA HIS A 50 13.90 2.72 -2.49
C HIS A 50 12.97 3.91 -2.56
N GLY A 51 11.94 3.95 -1.71
CA GLY A 51 10.97 5.02 -1.56
C GLY A 51 10.04 5.27 -2.76
N HIS A 52 9.88 4.28 -3.63
CA HIS A 52 9.07 4.40 -4.84
C HIS A 52 7.68 3.80 -4.61
N LEU A 53 6.72 4.29 -5.38
CA LEU A 53 5.39 3.69 -5.48
C LEU A 53 5.52 2.36 -6.21
N ILE A 54 5.09 1.27 -5.59
CA ILE A 54 5.14 -0.07 -6.20
C ILE A 54 3.76 -0.57 -6.66
N ALA A 55 2.70 -0.14 -5.99
CA ALA A 55 1.35 -0.53 -6.37
C ALA A 55 0.32 0.54 -5.99
N ALA A 56 -0.79 0.56 -6.72
CA ALA A 56 -1.96 1.36 -6.42
C ALA A 56 -3.19 0.45 -6.46
N PHE A 57 -3.84 0.27 -5.32
CA PHE A 57 -5.08 -0.50 -5.23
C PHE A 57 -6.28 0.43 -5.41
N CYS A 58 -7.10 0.06 -6.38
CA CYS A 58 -8.31 0.77 -6.78
C CYS A 58 -9.51 -0.16 -6.53
N GLY A 59 -10.64 0.41 -6.12
CA GLY A 59 -11.88 -0.35 -5.94
C GLY A 59 -12.80 0.24 -4.88
N HIS A 60 -12.25 0.96 -3.90
CA HIS A 60 -13.07 1.80 -3.05
C HIS A 60 -13.67 2.95 -3.88
N THR A 61 -14.90 3.33 -3.54
CA THR A 61 -15.62 4.45 -4.16
C THR A 61 -15.79 5.62 -3.19
N GLY A 62 -15.25 5.48 -1.97
CA GLY A 62 -15.18 6.50 -0.94
C GLY A 62 -13.79 6.61 -0.32
N THR A 63 -13.63 7.59 0.57
CA THR A 63 -12.37 7.86 1.27
C THR A 63 -11.94 6.65 2.08
N VAL A 64 -10.68 6.26 1.94
CA VAL A 64 -10.08 5.15 2.72
C VAL A 64 -9.55 5.70 4.04
N HIS A 65 -10.24 5.37 5.14
CA HIS A 65 -9.93 5.89 6.48
C HIS A 65 -9.09 4.95 7.33
N SER A 66 -9.08 3.65 7.03
CA SER A 66 -8.40 2.66 7.86
C SER A 66 -7.66 1.66 7.01
N LEU A 67 -6.44 1.34 7.45
CA LEU A 67 -5.56 0.34 6.88
C LEU A 67 -5.00 -0.51 8.03
N CYS A 68 -4.91 -1.82 7.82
CA CYS A 68 -4.25 -2.72 8.76
C CYS A 68 -3.64 -3.91 8.02
N PHE A 69 -2.34 -4.14 8.21
CA PHE A 69 -1.73 -5.40 7.80
C PHE A 69 -2.05 -6.49 8.82
N SER A 70 -2.39 -7.67 8.31
CA SER A 70 -2.39 -8.93 9.06
C SER A 70 -1.03 -9.21 9.69
N ARG A 71 -1.02 -10.03 10.74
CA ARG A 71 0.19 -10.33 11.53
C ARG A 71 1.27 -11.04 10.72
N ASP A 72 0.86 -11.90 9.79
CA ASP A 72 1.72 -12.59 8.83
C ASP A 72 2.05 -11.72 7.60
N GLY A 73 1.41 -10.56 7.45
CA GLY A 73 1.67 -9.60 6.37
C GLY A 73 1.12 -10.01 5.01
N THR A 74 0.36 -11.11 4.94
CA THR A 74 -0.19 -11.67 3.69
C THR A 74 -1.47 -10.96 3.25
N ILE A 75 -2.18 -10.32 4.17
CA ILE A 75 -3.42 -9.59 3.93
C ILE A 75 -3.29 -8.15 4.39
N LEU A 76 -3.75 -7.21 3.55
CA LEU A 76 -4.04 -5.83 3.94
C LEU A 76 -5.57 -5.66 4.01
N ALA A 77 -6.09 -5.22 5.16
CA ALA A 77 -7.48 -4.85 5.32
C ALA A 77 -7.66 -3.34 5.18
N THR A 78 -8.70 -2.90 4.46
CA THR A 78 -8.98 -1.49 4.20
C THR A 78 -10.44 -1.15 4.44
N GLY A 79 -10.70 -0.08 5.19
CA GLY A 79 -12.04 0.43 5.48
C GLY A 79 -12.29 1.79 4.84
N SER A 80 -13.48 1.96 4.26
CA SER A 80 -13.83 3.13 3.44
C SER A 80 -15.21 3.71 3.77
N LEU A 81 -15.42 4.99 3.42
CA LEU A 81 -16.72 5.66 3.46
C LEU A 81 -17.75 5.10 2.45
N ASP A 82 -17.34 4.22 1.56
CA ASP A 82 -18.27 3.48 0.68
C ASP A 82 -19.05 2.36 1.40
N CYS A 83 -18.97 2.32 2.74
CA CYS A 83 -19.61 1.32 3.58
C CYS A 83 -19.07 -0.11 3.35
N THR A 84 -17.89 -0.26 2.76
CA THR A 84 -17.25 -1.57 2.56
C THR A 84 -15.91 -1.67 3.28
N LEU A 85 -15.57 -2.91 3.64
CA LEU A 85 -14.21 -3.32 3.92
C LEU A 85 -13.73 -4.19 2.77
N ARG A 86 -12.48 -4.01 2.35
CA ARG A 86 -11.80 -4.85 1.36
C ARG A 86 -10.59 -5.53 1.98
N LEU A 87 -10.34 -6.76 1.55
CA LEU A 87 -9.14 -7.51 1.86
C LEU A 87 -8.32 -7.64 0.58
N TRP A 88 -7.04 -7.31 0.67
CA TRP A 88 -6.11 -7.38 -0.45
C TRP A 88 -5.08 -8.46 -0.15
N ASP A 89 -4.97 -9.42 -1.06
CA ASP A 89 -3.91 -10.42 -1.02
C ASP A 89 -2.57 -9.75 -1.36
N PHE A 90 -1.68 -9.79 -0.38
CA PHE A 90 -0.35 -9.21 -0.38
C PHE A 90 0.76 -10.28 -0.42
N THR A 91 0.37 -11.57 -0.48
CA THR A 91 1.29 -12.71 -0.44
C THR A 91 2.27 -12.65 -1.62
N LYS A 92 1.75 -12.43 -2.84
CA LYS A 92 2.57 -12.38 -4.06
C LYS A 92 3.60 -11.26 -4.03
N LEU A 93 3.26 -10.10 -3.46
CA LEU A 93 4.19 -8.96 -3.37
C LEU A 93 5.36 -9.25 -2.42
N CYS A 94 5.18 -10.17 -1.46
CA CYS A 94 6.25 -10.65 -0.58
C CYS A 94 7.08 -11.75 -1.26
N GLU A 95 6.43 -12.65 -2.00
CA GLU A 95 7.06 -13.76 -2.72
C GLU A 95 7.93 -13.30 -3.90
N ASP A 96 7.41 -12.41 -4.76
CA ASP A 96 8.07 -11.87 -5.96
C ASP A 96 9.35 -11.10 -5.67
N ILE A 97 9.62 -10.82 -4.40
CA ILE A 97 10.79 -10.05 -3.97
C ILE A 97 11.78 -10.88 -3.16
N ASN A 98 11.34 -12.01 -2.60
CA ASN A 98 12.23 -12.99 -1.97
C ASN A 98 12.76 -14.03 -2.97
N GLY A 99 12.11 -14.20 -4.12
CA GLY A 99 12.56 -15.02 -5.25
C GLY A 99 12.81 -14.16 -6.49
N GLU A 100 13.84 -14.49 -7.26
CA GLU A 100 14.16 -13.88 -8.55
C GLU A 100 12.93 -13.68 -9.45
N ASN A 101 12.88 -12.51 -10.11
CA ASN A 101 12.15 -12.20 -11.34
C ASN A 101 11.11 -13.24 -11.80
N VAL A 102 9.82 -12.96 -11.61
CA VAL A 102 8.81 -13.39 -12.59
C VAL A 102 7.70 -12.35 -12.73
N ASN A 103 7.56 -11.87 -13.96
CA ASN A 103 6.46 -11.03 -14.41
C ASN A 103 5.11 -11.62 -14.00
N VAL A 104 4.26 -10.83 -13.36
CA VAL A 104 2.82 -11.13 -13.31
C VAL A 104 2.03 -9.91 -13.75
N SER A 105 1.96 -9.71 -15.07
CA SER A 105 0.81 -9.05 -15.66
C SER A 105 -0.38 -9.99 -15.52
N HIS A 106 -1.19 -9.80 -14.48
CA HIS A 106 -2.55 -10.34 -14.46
C HIS A 106 -3.53 -9.20 -14.26
N ASN A 107 -4.07 -8.76 -15.39
CA ASN A 107 -5.15 -7.80 -15.51
C ASN A 107 -6.48 -8.57 -15.31
N PRO A 108 -7.30 -8.27 -14.28
CA PRO A 108 -8.52 -9.04 -14.02
C PRO A 108 -9.69 -8.70 -14.97
N ASP A 109 -9.50 -7.87 -15.99
CA ASP A 109 -10.58 -7.39 -16.88
C ASP A 109 -10.34 -7.68 -18.38
N VAL A 110 -10.16 -8.94 -18.77
CA VAL A 110 -10.46 -9.37 -20.15
C VAL A 110 -11.17 -10.72 -20.11
N ARG A 111 -12.42 -10.73 -20.59
CA ARG A 111 -13.14 -11.94 -20.97
C ARG A 111 -12.65 -12.35 -22.36
N ASP A 112 -12.29 -13.62 -22.52
CA ASP A 112 -12.45 -14.40 -23.75
C ASP A 112 -12.90 -15.82 -23.35
#